data_AF-A0A3N5V9J7-F1
#
_entry.id   AF-A0A3N5V9J7-F1
#
_cell.length_a   1.000
_cell.length_b   1.000
_cell.length_c   1.000
_cell.angle_alpha   90.00
_cell.angle_beta   90.00
_cell.angle_gamma   90.00
#
_symmetry.space_group_name_H-M   'P 1'
#
loop_
_entity.id
_entity.type
_entity.pdbx_description
1 polymer ?
#
loop_
_entity_poly.entity_id
_entity_poly.type
_entity_poly.pdbx_seq_one_letter_code
_entity_poly.pdbx_strand_id
1 'polypeptide(L)'
;IKYVPWLTWEIVKANFHLVYLVFHPRMHDLIDPQIVIFKTNLKSDIAITTLANSITLTPGTITVTADNEGVFRVHAIDREMAESLPGAMLEKVANIFGEDL
;
A
#
# COMPACT_ATOMS: atom_id res chain seq x y z
N ILE A 1 -13.11 -8.02 19.18
CA ILE A 1 -13.45 -9.16 18.29
C ILE A 1 -14.12 -8.73 16.98
N LYS A 2 -14.98 -7.68 16.95
CA LYS A 2 -15.65 -7.18 15.72
C LYS A 2 -14.73 -6.69 14.58
N TYR A 3 -13.45 -6.41 14.88
CA TYR A 3 -12.49 -5.92 13.89
C TYR A 3 -12.04 -7.00 12.91
N VAL A 4 -11.83 -8.23 13.41
CA VAL A 4 -11.32 -9.34 12.57
C VAL A 4 -12.29 -9.67 11.43
N PRO A 5 -13.61 -9.82 11.65
CA PRO A 5 -14.56 -10.03 10.57
C PRO A 5 -14.65 -8.86 9.57
N TRP A 6 -14.52 -7.62 10.06
CA TRP A 6 -14.53 -6.43 9.20
C TRP A 6 -13.29 -6.38 8.30
N LEU A 7 -12.10 -6.63 8.86
CA LEU A 7 -10.85 -6.68 8.11
C LEU A 7 -10.87 -7.80 7.08
N THR A 8 -11.36 -8.98 7.44
CA THR A 8 -11.52 -10.10 6.48
C THR A 8 -12.46 -9.73 5.34
N TRP A 9 -13.55 -9.00 5.62
CA TRP A 9 -14.47 -8.54 4.58
C TRP A 9 -13.81 -7.58 3.59
N GLU A 10 -13.05 -6.59 4.08
CA GLU A 10 -12.32 -5.66 3.22
C GLU A 10 -11.26 -6.38 2.36
N ILE A 11 -10.55 -7.35 2.95
CA ILE A 11 -9.59 -8.19 2.21
C ILE A 11 -10.29 -8.95 1.08
N VAL A 12 -11.44 -9.58 1.36
CA VAL A 12 -12.21 -10.33 0.35
C VAL A 12 -12.67 -9.40 -0.78
N LYS A 13 -13.18 -8.21 -0.45
CA LYS A 13 -13.65 -7.23 -1.44
C LYS A 13 -12.53 -6.76 -2.36
N ALA A 14 -11.36 -6.50 -1.81
CA ALA A 14 -10.19 -6.08 -2.59
C ALA A 14 -9.68 -7.20 -3.52
N ASN A 15 -9.76 -8.47 -3.09
CA ASN A 15 -9.43 -9.61 -3.95
C ASN A 15 -10.40 -9.75 -5.14
N PHE A 16 -11.70 -9.48 -4.97
CA PHE A 16 -12.65 -9.50 -6.09
C PHE A 16 -12.37 -8.42 -7.13
N HIS A 17 -11.94 -7.23 -6.70
CA HIS A 17 -11.53 -6.16 -7.61
C HIS A 17 -10.29 -6.59 -8.43
N LEU A 18 -9.30 -7.20 -7.78
CA LEU A 18 -8.12 -7.73 -8.45
C LEU A 18 -8.48 -8.81 -9.49
N VAL A 19 -9.36 -9.75 -9.13
CA VAL A 19 -9.83 -10.79 -10.06
C VAL A 19 -10.58 -10.17 -11.25
N TYR A 20 -11.45 -9.19 -11.01
CA TYR A 20 -12.12 -8.47 -12.10
C TYR A 20 -11.12 -7.83 -13.07
N LEU A 21 -10.08 -7.17 -12.55
CA LEU A 21 -9.08 -6.47 -13.35
C LEU A 21 -8.26 -7.44 -14.22
N VAL A 22 -7.88 -8.61 -13.67
CA VAL A 22 -7.14 -9.66 -14.40
C VAL A 22 -7.97 -10.30 -15.52
N PHE A 23 -9.28 -10.48 -15.32
CA PHE A 23 -10.15 -11.08 -16.33
C PHE A 23 -10.80 -10.05 -17.26
N HIS A 24 -10.55 -8.75 -17.08
CA HIS A 24 -11.17 -7.71 -17.89
C HIS A 24 -10.59 -7.71 -19.31
N PRO A 25 -11.42 -7.71 -20.38
CA PRO A 25 -10.92 -7.70 -21.76
C PRO A 25 -10.12 -6.45 -22.14
N ARG A 26 -10.20 -5.38 -21.34
CA ARG A 26 -9.35 -4.16 -21.44
C ARG A 26 -8.26 -4.10 -20.38
N MET A 27 -7.84 -5.24 -19.82
CA MET A 27 -6.78 -5.32 -18.82
C MET A 27 -5.52 -4.54 -19.24
N HIS A 28 -5.13 -4.61 -20.52
CA HIS A 28 -3.97 -3.88 -21.04
C HIS A 28 -4.11 -2.35 -21.02
N ASP A 29 -5.32 -1.82 -21.02
CA ASP A 29 -5.59 -0.37 -20.95
C ASP A 29 -5.72 0.11 -19.49
N LEU A 30 -6.05 -0.80 -18.57
CA LEU A 30 -6.26 -0.50 -17.14
C LEU A 30 -5.02 -0.74 -16.28
N ILE A 31 -4.11 -1.63 -16.72
CA ILE A 31 -2.82 -1.88 -16.08
C ILE A 31 -1.83 -0.83 -16.60
N ASP A 32 -1.50 0.13 -15.74
CA ASP A 32 -0.54 1.21 -15.98
C ASP A 32 0.54 1.20 -14.87
N PRO A 33 1.50 0.26 -14.95
CA PRO A 33 2.41 -0.01 -13.87
C PRO A 33 3.46 1.09 -13.75
N GLN A 34 3.65 1.58 -12.54
CA GLN A 34 4.59 2.67 -12.26
C GLN A 34 5.29 2.53 -10.92
N ILE A 35 6.44 3.18 -10.80
CA ILE A 35 7.18 3.29 -9.52
C ILE A 35 6.85 4.63 -8.89
N VAL A 36 6.22 4.58 -7.71
CA VAL A 36 6.02 5.74 -6.86
C VAL A 36 7.17 5.84 -5.87
N ILE A 37 7.77 7.02 -5.79
CA ILE A 37 8.83 7.33 -4.83
C ILE A 37 8.31 8.41 -3.89
N PHE A 38 8.33 8.13 -2.59
CA PHE A 38 7.96 9.12 -1.58
C PHE A 38 8.89 9.03 -0.38
N LYS A 39 8.96 10.12 0.39
CA LYS A 39 9.72 10.21 1.63
C LYS A 39 8.77 10.40 2.80
N THR A 40 9.07 9.73 3.91
CA THR A 40 8.34 9.81 5.18
C THR A 40 9.27 10.32 6.27
N ASN A 41 8.70 10.87 7.34
CA ASN A 41 9.46 11.25 8.54
C ASN A 41 9.52 10.13 9.60
N LEU A 42 9.10 8.91 9.24
CA LEU A 42 9.21 7.77 10.13
C LEU A 42 10.68 7.51 10.50
N LYS A 43 10.96 7.30 11.78
CA LYS A 43 12.31 7.19 12.33
C LYS A 43 12.67 5.78 12.77
N SER A 44 11.71 5.02 13.29
CA SER A 44 12.00 3.68 13.77
C SER A 44 11.97 2.65 12.65
N ASP A 45 12.92 1.72 12.69
CA ASP A 45 12.99 0.59 11.75
C ASP A 45 11.69 -0.23 11.76
N ILE A 46 11.03 -0.32 12.92
CA ILE A 46 9.76 -1.05 13.05
C ILE A 46 8.61 -0.31 12.38
N ALA A 47 8.55 1.03 12.44
CA ALA A 47 7.53 1.80 11.74
C ALA A 47 7.73 1.73 10.22
N ILE A 48 8.98 1.90 9.76
CA ILE A 48 9.34 1.78 8.34
C ILE A 48 8.99 0.39 7.80
N THR A 49 9.37 -0.68 8.52
CA THR A 49 9.06 -2.05 8.14
C THR A 49 7.55 -2.32 8.14
N THR A 50 6.83 -1.79 9.12
CA THR A 50 5.38 -1.95 9.21
C THR A 50 4.68 -1.27 8.03
N LEU A 51 5.10 -0.05 7.66
CA LEU A 51 4.57 0.64 6.49
C LEU A 51 4.86 -0.13 5.19
N ALA A 52 6.11 -0.60 5.00
CA ALA A 52 6.50 -1.39 3.83
C ALA A 52 5.64 -2.65 3.65
N ASN A 53 5.44 -3.41 4.73
CA ASN A 53 4.62 -4.61 4.69
C ASN A 53 3.14 -4.29 4.46
N SER A 54 2.65 -3.21 5.06
CA SER A 54 1.24 -2.79 4.89
C SER A 54 0.95 -2.37 3.45
N ILE A 55 1.88 -1.67 2.80
CA ILE A 55 1.78 -1.31 1.38
C ILE A 55 1.84 -2.59 0.53
N THR A 56 2.76 -3.50 0.80
CA THR A 56 2.87 -4.76 0.04
C THR A 56 1.63 -5.65 0.17
N LEU A 57 0.92 -5.58 1.30
CA LEU A 57 -0.34 -6.30 1.53
C LEU A 57 -1.56 -5.60 0.90
N THR A 58 -1.40 -4.36 0.43
CA THR A 58 -2.46 -3.66 -0.31
C THR A 58 -2.50 -4.23 -1.73
N PRO A 59 -3.66 -4.75 -2.20
CA PRO A 59 -3.72 -5.37 -3.52
C PRO A 59 -3.36 -4.39 -4.63
N GLY A 60 -2.43 -4.79 -5.50
CA GLY A 60 -1.96 -3.96 -6.60
C GLY A 60 -0.71 -3.14 -6.29
N THR A 61 -0.11 -3.27 -5.10
CA THR A 61 1.15 -2.61 -4.76
C THR A 61 2.21 -3.55 -4.20
N ILE A 62 3.49 -3.25 -4.45
CA ILE A 62 4.65 -3.98 -3.93
C ILE A 62 5.70 -2.97 -3.48
N THR A 63 6.15 -3.03 -2.23
CA THR A 63 7.31 -2.24 -1.80
C THR A 63 8.59 -2.83 -2.37
N VAL A 64 9.30 -2.06 -3.21
CA VAL A 64 10.57 -2.45 -3.83
C VAL A 64 11.73 -2.16 -2.88
N THR A 65 11.74 -0.96 -2.30
CA THR A 65 12.74 -0.56 -1.30
C THR A 65 12.07 0.30 -0.23
N ALA A 66 12.47 0.11 1.02
CA ALA A 66 12.27 1.03 2.11
C ALA A 66 13.62 1.15 2.84
N ASP A 67 14.14 2.36 2.96
CA ASP A 67 15.42 2.60 3.63
C ASP A 67 15.26 3.37 4.95
N ASN A 68 16.35 3.39 5.72
CA ASN A 68 16.39 4.00 7.04
C ASN A 68 16.34 5.55 6.98
N GLU A 69 16.41 6.14 5.79
CA GLU A 69 16.18 7.58 5.59
C GLU A 69 14.69 7.90 5.35
N GLY A 70 13.82 6.88 5.44
CA GLY A 70 12.39 6.99 5.27
C GLY A 70 11.97 7.11 3.80
N VAL A 71 12.83 6.74 2.85
CA VAL A 71 12.53 6.78 1.41
C VAL A 71 11.97 5.43 0.96
N PHE A 72 10.79 5.48 0.35
CA PHE A 72 10.08 4.32 -0.17
C PHE A 72 10.03 4.35 -1.68
N ARG A 73 10.22 3.19 -2.30
CA ARG A 73 9.94 2.93 -3.71
C ARG A 73 8.91 1.83 -3.77
N VAL A 74 7.77 2.12 -4.38
CA VAL A 74 6.63 1.22 -4.44
C VAL A 74 6.24 1.04 -5.90
N HIS A 75 6.11 -0.21 -6.31
CA HIS A 75 5.50 -0.57 -7.58
C HIS A 75 3.99 -0.62 -7.40
N ALA A 76 3.27 0.13 -8.21
CA ALA A 76 1.81 0.09 -8.31
C ALA A 76 1.41 -0.48 -9.67
N ILE A 77 0.37 -1.31 -9.71
CA ILE A 77 -0.12 -1.98 -10.92
C ILE A 77 -0.91 -1.04 -11.84
N ASP A 78 -1.50 0.02 -11.28
CA ASP A 78 -2.27 1.03 -11.99
C ASP A 78 -2.09 2.42 -11.37
N ARG A 79 -2.65 3.41 -12.04
CA ARG A 79 -2.56 4.82 -11.66
C ARG A 79 -3.34 5.18 -10.40
N GLU A 80 -4.49 4.55 -10.17
CA GLU A 80 -5.31 4.82 -8.99
C GLU A 80 -4.57 4.39 -7.72
N MET A 81 -3.94 3.22 -7.73
CA MET A 81 -3.10 2.74 -6.64
C MET A 81 -1.87 3.63 -6.46
N ALA A 82 -1.24 4.09 -7.54
CA ALA A 82 -0.10 4.99 -7.48
C ALA A 82 -0.45 6.33 -6.79
N GLU A 83 -1.59 6.93 -7.16
CA GLU A 83 -2.08 8.20 -6.59
C GLU A 83 -2.53 8.05 -5.12
N SER A 84 -2.84 6.84 -4.68
CA SER A 84 -3.24 6.55 -3.30
C SER A 84 -2.07 6.51 -2.29
N LEU A 85 -0.83 6.43 -2.76
CA LEU A 85 0.38 6.31 -1.92
C LEU A 85 0.98 7.68 -1.56
N PRO A 86 1.50 7.87 -0.33
CA PRO A 86 1.51 6.95 0.82
C PRO A 86 0.20 6.92 1.63
N GLY A 87 -0.70 7.87 1.35
CA GLY A 87 -2.09 7.90 1.82
C GLY A 87 -2.28 7.85 3.34
N ALA A 88 -3.50 7.47 3.73
CA ALA A 88 -3.89 7.33 5.14
C ALA A 88 -3.14 6.21 5.88
N MET A 89 -2.45 5.33 5.16
CA MET A 89 -1.68 4.23 5.76
C MET A 89 -0.47 4.74 6.53
N LEU A 90 0.26 5.70 5.95
CA LEU A 90 1.37 6.38 6.62
C LEU A 90 0.92 7.03 7.94
N GLU A 91 -0.21 7.75 7.92
CA GLU A 91 -0.76 8.38 9.12
C GLU A 91 -1.10 7.37 10.21
N LYS A 92 -1.69 6.22 9.84
CA LYS A 92 -2.01 5.15 10.79
C LYS A 92 -0.76 4.55 11.41
N VAL A 93 0.27 4.29 10.62
CA VAL A 93 1.54 3.74 11.11
C VAL A 93 2.22 4.72 12.06
N ALA A 94 2.33 5.99 11.66
CA ALA A 94 2.90 7.04 12.50
C ALA A 94 2.21 7.14 13.86
N ASN A 95 0.87 7.13 13.87
CA ASN A 95 0.08 7.15 15.11
C ASN A 95 0.29 5.91 16.00
N ILE A 96 0.45 4.72 15.43
CA ILE A 96 0.66 3.48 16.20
C ILE A 96 2.01 3.49 16.92
N PHE A 97 3.04 4.04 16.26
CA PHE A 97 4.40 4.09 16.81
C PHE A 97 4.71 5.42 17.53
N GLY A 98 3.76 6.36 17.57
CA GLY A 98 3.93 7.66 18.23
C GLY A 98 4.96 8.55 17.53
N GLU A 99 5.03 8.46 16.20
CA GLU A 99 5.95 9.26 15.37
C GLU A 99 5.19 10.39 14.68
N ASP A 100 5.86 11.54 14.53
CA ASP A 100 5.33 12.69 13.81
C ASP A 100 5.60 12.56 12.30
N LEU A 101 4.65 13.04 11.50
CA LEU A 101 4.69 13.01 10.04
C LEU A 101 5.49 14.14 9.41
#